data_AF-K2F4P6-F1
#
_entry.id   AF-K2F4P6-F1
#
_cell.length_a   1.000
_cell.length_b   1.000
_cell.length_c   1.000
_cell.angle_alpha   90.00
_cell.angle_beta   90.00
_cell.angle_gamma   90.00
#
_symmetry.space_group_name_H-M   'P 1'
#
loop_
_entity.id
_entity.type
_entity.pdbx_description
1 polymer ?
#
loop_
_entity_poly.entity_id
_entity_poly.type
_entity_poly.pdbx_seq_one_letter_code
_entity_poly.pdbx_strand_id
1 'polypeptide(L)'
;MKKKILFSLIVFIFSFALVSVIKIKAGVGDNTAGWLWGGTENPADGIINGNETGVGWVSMNSLNCDADGNGLSDQGNGTKPDCPANGTVVADYGVTIPESDGDLSGYAWNQNLGWIAFDNSNGYLNGCPAGNGACTARRVGNNLQGWARFTSIADASVINNSGGWQGWIKLNGTGYGLDITKMDGTGTNPTYAWSGGDSATEELGWIDFSKARIVTLSINLAAAPNSCVGDTCLPFSSTLTASKSAGSATGDITYKFDCENDGTYDGQYTTANVSQTHICSYLTNGTKTAKVEMTQEGIIKTAFVSIFIQLTVCGDSIVSDAETCDDGGTVDGDGCDSSCQIEVAGEGNWVEVNP
;
A
#
# COMPACT_ATOMS: atom_id res chain seq x y z
N MET A 1 -48.34 -13.51 -36.50
CA MET A 1 -46.93 -13.08 -36.42
C MET A 1 -46.87 -11.77 -35.66
N LYS A 2 -46.64 -11.84 -34.35
CA LYS A 2 -46.48 -10.72 -33.42
C LYS A 2 -45.06 -10.82 -32.86
N LYS A 3 -44.42 -9.67 -32.62
CA LYS A 3 -43.08 -9.41 -32.02
C LYS A 3 -41.97 -9.10 -33.04
N LYS A 4 -41.17 -8.09 -32.67
CA LYS A 4 -39.80 -7.76 -33.10
C LYS A 4 -39.58 -6.58 -34.07
N ILE A 5 -40.25 -5.43 -33.89
CA ILE A 5 -39.70 -4.16 -34.41
C ILE A 5 -40.06 -3.01 -33.44
N LEU A 6 -39.54 -3.04 -32.21
CA LEU A 6 -39.47 -1.86 -31.34
C LEU A 6 -38.51 -2.09 -30.16
N PHE A 7 -37.24 -2.42 -30.45
CA PHE A 7 -36.21 -2.54 -29.39
C PHE A 7 -34.80 -2.30 -29.94
N SER A 8 -34.65 -1.32 -30.84
CA SER A 8 -33.34 -0.98 -31.44
C SER A 8 -33.03 0.52 -31.43
N LEU A 9 -33.83 1.32 -30.70
CA LEU A 9 -33.60 2.77 -30.56
C LEU A 9 -33.28 3.21 -29.12
N ILE A 10 -33.15 2.27 -28.18
CA ILE A 10 -32.84 2.55 -26.75
C ILE A 10 -31.47 1.98 -26.34
N VAL A 11 -30.75 1.30 -27.24
CA VAL A 11 -29.47 0.63 -26.92
C VAL A 11 -28.25 1.36 -27.51
N PHE A 12 -28.43 2.52 -28.13
CA PHE A 12 -27.33 3.25 -28.81
C PHE A 12 -27.11 4.68 -28.30
N ILE A 13 -27.48 4.97 -27.03
CA ILE A 13 -27.17 6.25 -26.35
C ILE A 13 -26.55 6.01 -24.95
N PHE A 14 -26.18 4.77 -24.60
CA PHE A 14 -25.55 4.43 -23.30
C PHE A 14 -24.19 3.74 -23.45
N SER A 15 -23.44 4.10 -24.49
CA SER A 15 -22.07 3.63 -24.72
C SER A 15 -21.29 4.80 -25.30
N PHE A 16 -20.13 5.11 -24.72
CA PHE A 16 -19.29 6.29 -24.93
C PHE A 16 -19.54 7.50 -24.01
N ALA A 17 -19.57 7.24 -22.70
CA ALA A 17 -18.99 8.13 -21.70
C ALA A 17 -18.03 7.34 -20.80
N LEU A 18 -17.06 6.66 -21.41
CA LEU A 18 -15.92 6.03 -20.73
C LEU A 18 -14.66 6.34 -21.54
N VAL A 19 -14.36 7.63 -21.62
CA VAL A 19 -13.01 8.17 -21.83
C VAL A 19 -12.91 9.19 -20.71
N SER A 20 -12.22 8.94 -19.60
CA SER A 20 -10.80 8.64 -19.54
C SER A 20 -10.54 7.93 -18.21
N VAL A 21 -9.82 6.82 -18.20
CA VAL A 21 -9.16 6.37 -16.97
C VAL A 21 -7.95 7.26 -16.77
N ILE A 22 -8.15 8.49 -16.27
CA ILE A 22 -7.07 9.10 -15.50
C ILE A 22 -7.09 8.29 -14.21
N LYS A 23 -6.11 7.40 -14.04
CA LYS A 23 -5.84 6.86 -12.71
C LYS A 23 -5.35 8.04 -11.86
N ILE A 24 -6.27 8.80 -11.29
CA ILE A 24 -6.03 9.58 -10.09
C ILE A 24 -6.43 8.64 -8.96
N LYS A 25 -5.45 7.85 -8.49
CA LYS A 25 -5.60 7.16 -7.22
C LYS A 25 -4.32 7.43 -6.46
N ALA A 26 -4.38 8.30 -5.46
CA ALA A 26 -3.99 7.74 -4.18
C ALA A 26 -5.23 7.24 -3.48
N GLY A 27 -5.03 6.39 -2.51
CA GLY A 27 -6.13 6.00 -1.65
C GLY A 27 -5.80 4.78 -0.83
N VAL A 28 -4.68 4.11 -1.13
CA VAL A 28 -4.12 3.02 -0.33
C VAL A 28 -2.69 2.75 -0.78
N GLY A 29 -1.69 3.07 0.06
CA GLY A 29 -0.29 2.71 -0.15
C GLY A 29 0.67 3.82 -0.59
N ASP A 30 0.19 5.03 -0.89
CA ASP A 30 1.06 6.18 -1.16
C ASP A 30 1.77 6.64 0.09
N ASN A 31 3.07 6.88 -0.04
CA ASN A 31 3.95 7.00 1.11
C ASN A 31 4.54 8.38 1.33
N THR A 32 4.06 9.42 0.65
CA THR A 32 4.39 10.79 0.99
C THR A 32 3.22 11.47 1.68
N ALA A 33 3.48 12.15 2.79
CA ALA A 33 2.52 12.97 3.51
C ALA A 33 3.07 14.39 3.72
N GLY A 34 2.21 15.32 4.13
CA GLY A 34 2.61 16.70 4.39
C GLY A 34 2.63 17.54 3.12
N TRP A 35 3.32 18.68 3.21
CA TRP A 35 3.13 19.79 2.28
C TRP A 35 4.44 20.22 1.63
N LEU A 36 4.38 20.61 0.35
CA LEU A 36 5.41 21.44 -0.25
C LEU A 36 5.01 22.91 -0.14
N TRP A 37 6.00 23.77 -0.18
CA TRP A 37 5.80 25.22 -0.09
C TRP A 37 6.85 25.95 -0.93
N GLY A 38 6.45 27.01 -1.63
CA GLY A 38 7.41 27.82 -2.36
C GLY A 38 6.82 28.75 -3.42
N GLY A 39 7.71 29.40 -4.16
CA GLY A 39 7.40 30.54 -5.01
C GLY A 39 8.60 31.50 -5.12
N THR A 40 8.48 32.62 -5.85
CA THR A 40 9.61 33.53 -6.16
C THR A 40 10.22 34.24 -4.94
N GLU A 41 11.18 33.60 -4.27
CA GLU A 41 12.03 34.22 -3.25
C GLU A 41 13.25 34.93 -3.88
N ASN A 42 13.70 36.02 -3.26
CA ASN A 42 14.88 36.75 -3.68
C ASN A 42 16.14 36.15 -3.03
N PRO A 43 17.08 35.55 -3.80
CA PRO A 43 18.29 34.96 -3.23
C PRO A 43 19.26 35.99 -2.57
N ALA A 44 18.96 37.29 -2.64
CA ALA A 44 19.78 38.36 -2.06
C ALA A 44 19.64 38.55 -0.54
N ASP A 45 18.62 37.98 0.11
CA ASP A 45 18.43 38.13 1.57
C ASP A 45 19.11 37.01 2.40
N GLY A 46 19.63 35.98 1.72
CA GLY A 46 20.30 34.85 2.36
C GLY A 46 19.37 33.94 3.18
N ILE A 47 18.04 34.10 3.05
CA ILE A 47 17.02 33.34 3.76
C ILE A 47 16.01 32.80 2.74
N ILE A 48 16.31 31.63 2.22
CA ILE A 48 15.47 30.85 1.30
C ILE A 48 14.35 30.17 2.14
N ASN A 49 13.34 30.95 2.52
CA ASN A 49 12.24 30.52 3.41
C ASN A 49 10.91 30.24 2.66
N GLY A 50 10.91 30.39 1.33
CA GLY A 50 9.76 30.16 0.46
C GLY A 50 8.54 31.05 0.71
N ASN A 51 8.64 32.14 1.47
CA ASN A 51 7.46 32.92 1.89
C ASN A 51 6.81 33.74 0.76
N GLU A 52 7.46 33.87 -0.38
CA GLU A 52 6.94 34.55 -1.56
C GLU A 52 6.14 33.60 -2.47
N THR A 53 4.94 34.04 -2.87
CA THR A 53 3.73 33.21 -3.04
C THR A 53 3.50 32.66 -4.46
N GLY A 54 4.56 32.38 -5.23
CA GLY A 54 4.43 31.93 -6.62
C GLY A 54 3.67 30.59 -6.79
N VAL A 55 4.02 29.57 -6.00
CA VAL A 55 3.34 28.25 -6.01
C VAL A 55 2.34 28.14 -4.86
N GLY A 56 2.72 28.58 -3.66
CA GLY A 56 1.93 28.38 -2.45
C GLY A 56 2.00 26.94 -1.93
N TRP A 57 0.97 26.50 -1.21
CA TRP A 57 0.96 25.19 -0.58
C TRP A 57 0.57 24.09 -1.56
N VAL A 58 1.36 23.02 -1.59
CA VAL A 58 1.08 21.83 -2.39
C VAL A 58 0.87 20.66 -1.45
N SER A 59 -0.29 20.04 -1.53
CA SER A 59 -0.59 18.82 -0.80
C SER A 59 -0.01 17.60 -1.52
N MET A 60 0.79 16.81 -0.81
CA MET A 60 1.36 15.56 -1.34
C MET A 60 0.45 14.34 -1.22
N ASN A 61 -0.68 14.46 -0.50
CA ASN A 61 -1.65 13.37 -0.28
C ASN A 61 -3.03 13.91 0.13
N SER A 62 -4.11 13.27 -0.29
CA SER A 62 -5.49 13.64 0.06
C SER A 62 -5.73 13.62 1.57
N LEU A 63 -5.05 12.77 2.33
CA LEU A 63 -5.14 12.71 3.79
C LEU A 63 -4.70 14.00 4.50
N ASN A 64 -3.92 14.85 3.82
CA ASN A 64 -3.60 16.18 4.35
C ASN A 64 -4.88 17.01 4.56
N CYS A 65 -5.89 16.85 3.71
CA CYS A 65 -7.18 17.53 3.83
C CYS A 65 -8.26 16.64 4.46
N ASP A 66 -8.22 15.33 4.23
CA ASP A 66 -9.16 14.32 4.72
C ASP A 66 -8.46 13.37 5.71
N ALA A 67 -8.25 13.82 6.94
CA ALA A 67 -7.42 13.10 7.90
C ALA A 67 -8.06 11.80 8.41
N ASP A 68 -9.39 11.70 8.40
CA ASP A 68 -10.10 10.48 8.78
C ASP A 68 -10.39 9.55 7.57
N GLY A 69 -10.10 10.00 6.34
CA GLY A 69 -10.23 9.22 5.12
C GLY A 69 -11.68 8.98 4.71
N ASN A 70 -12.61 9.85 5.13
CA ASN A 70 -14.04 9.71 4.86
C ASN A 70 -14.45 10.25 3.48
N GLY A 71 -13.51 10.80 2.70
CA GLY A 71 -13.71 11.41 1.40
C GLY A 71 -14.10 12.90 1.46
N LEU A 72 -14.13 13.50 2.64
CA LEU A 72 -14.49 14.90 2.88
C LEU A 72 -13.34 15.65 3.55
N SER A 73 -13.18 16.92 3.22
CA SER A 73 -12.18 17.77 3.85
C SER A 73 -12.54 18.03 5.31
N ASP A 74 -11.61 17.76 6.22
CA ASP A 74 -11.73 18.02 7.65
C ASP A 74 -11.14 19.39 8.03
N GLN A 75 -11.45 20.44 7.28
CA GLN A 75 -10.78 21.73 7.50
C GLN A 75 -11.07 22.28 8.91
N GLY A 76 -10.10 22.13 9.82
CA GLY A 76 -9.97 22.81 11.09
C GLY A 76 -8.95 23.94 10.96
N ASN A 77 -9.37 25.17 11.28
CA ASN A 77 -8.57 26.39 11.18
C ASN A 77 -7.17 26.24 11.82
N GLY A 78 -6.10 26.31 11.02
CA GLY A 78 -4.74 26.66 11.49
C GLY A 78 -3.54 25.83 11.01
N THR A 79 -3.72 24.55 10.61
CA THR A 79 -2.58 23.65 10.27
C THR A 79 -2.63 23.02 8.87
N LYS A 80 -3.77 23.15 8.17
CA LYS A 80 -3.99 22.59 6.83
C LYS A 80 -4.18 23.73 5.83
N PRO A 81 -3.09 24.33 5.34
CA PRO A 81 -3.19 25.42 4.39
C PRO A 81 -3.82 24.93 3.08
N ASP A 82 -4.64 25.76 2.43
CA ASP A 82 -5.14 25.50 1.06
C ASP A 82 -5.97 24.22 0.85
N CYS A 83 -6.53 23.66 1.93
CA CYS A 83 -7.56 22.62 1.84
C CYS A 83 -8.93 23.20 1.48
N PRO A 84 -9.78 22.44 0.75
CA PRO A 84 -11.17 22.80 0.53
C PRO A 84 -11.94 23.03 1.84
N ALA A 85 -13.05 23.78 1.75
CA ALA A 85 -13.92 24.04 2.90
C ALA A 85 -14.36 22.73 3.59
N ASN A 86 -14.53 22.76 4.90
CA ASN A 86 -14.95 21.59 5.68
C ASN A 86 -16.20 20.93 5.07
N GLY A 87 -16.18 19.61 4.89
CA GLY A 87 -17.25 18.84 4.25
C GLY A 87 -17.26 18.87 2.73
N THR A 88 -16.28 19.53 2.08
CA THR A 88 -16.12 19.45 0.61
C THR A 88 -15.52 18.11 0.23
N VAL A 89 -16.01 17.49 -0.84
CA VAL A 89 -15.45 16.26 -1.39
C VAL A 89 -13.98 16.46 -1.76
N VAL A 90 -13.11 15.61 -1.23
CA VAL A 90 -11.68 15.58 -1.55
C VAL A 90 -11.45 14.40 -2.50
N ALA A 91 -10.84 14.67 -3.65
CA ALA A 91 -10.42 13.61 -4.55
C ALA A 91 -9.28 12.80 -3.92
N ASP A 92 -9.19 11.54 -4.32
CA ASP A 92 -8.21 10.57 -3.85
C ASP A 92 -6.88 10.75 -4.63
N TYR A 93 -5.84 11.34 -4.01
CA TYR A 93 -4.56 11.65 -4.68
C TYR A 93 -3.37 11.63 -3.73
N GLY A 94 -2.18 11.46 -4.29
CA GLY A 94 -0.96 11.38 -3.51
C GLY A 94 0.23 10.92 -4.34
N VAL A 95 1.41 11.08 -3.76
CA VAL A 95 2.68 10.72 -4.38
C VAL A 95 3.30 9.52 -3.64
N THR A 96 3.88 8.59 -4.41
CA THR A 96 4.69 7.49 -3.89
C THR A 96 6.14 7.69 -4.29
N ILE A 97 7.03 7.67 -3.31
CA ILE A 97 8.47 7.55 -3.49
C ILE A 97 8.87 6.09 -3.20
N PRO A 98 9.39 5.33 -4.18
CA PRO A 98 9.69 3.91 -3.97
C PRO A 98 10.73 3.70 -2.87
N GLU A 99 10.68 2.54 -2.19
CA GLU A 99 11.62 2.19 -1.10
C GLU A 99 13.05 1.94 -1.61
N SER A 100 13.21 1.71 -2.91
CA SER A 100 14.48 1.55 -3.62
C SER A 100 14.50 2.39 -4.90
N ASP A 101 15.61 2.40 -5.63
CA ASP A 101 15.74 3.15 -6.88
C ASP A 101 14.62 2.80 -7.86
N GLY A 102 13.92 3.82 -8.36
CA GLY A 102 12.73 3.62 -9.17
C GLY A 102 11.96 4.91 -9.43
N ASP A 103 11.03 4.84 -10.37
CA ASP A 103 10.22 6.00 -10.73
C ASP A 103 9.21 6.31 -9.61
N LEU A 104 9.00 7.60 -9.38
CA LEU A 104 7.92 8.06 -8.51
C LEU A 104 6.58 7.80 -9.20
N SER A 105 5.52 7.71 -8.41
CA SER A 105 4.16 7.66 -8.96
C SER A 105 3.21 8.66 -8.32
N GLY A 106 2.14 9.00 -9.04
CA GLY A 106 1.01 9.75 -8.51
C GLY A 106 1.09 11.26 -8.73
N TYR A 107 0.21 11.96 -8.02
CA TYR A 107 -0.09 13.36 -8.23
C TYR A 107 -0.18 14.11 -6.90
N ALA A 108 0.33 15.32 -6.87
CA ALA A 108 0.12 16.28 -5.79
C ALA A 108 -0.92 17.33 -6.22
N TRP A 109 -1.49 18.05 -5.26
CA TRP A 109 -2.56 19.02 -5.52
C TRP A 109 -2.23 20.40 -4.95
N ASN A 110 -2.49 21.42 -5.74
CA ASN A 110 -2.48 22.82 -5.32
C ASN A 110 -3.82 23.44 -5.69
N GLN A 111 -4.46 24.19 -4.78
CA GLN A 111 -5.78 24.76 -5.04
C GLN A 111 -5.80 25.85 -6.14
N ASN A 112 -4.67 26.54 -6.36
CA ASN A 112 -4.57 27.70 -7.25
C ASN A 112 -4.05 27.32 -8.64
N LEU A 113 -3.07 26.42 -8.68
CA LEU A 113 -2.36 25.98 -9.88
C LEU A 113 -2.77 24.57 -10.33
N GLY A 114 -3.52 23.84 -9.50
CA GLY A 114 -4.10 22.52 -9.76
C GLY A 114 -3.13 21.34 -9.59
N TRP A 115 -3.32 20.31 -10.43
CA TRP A 115 -2.64 19.01 -10.31
C TRP A 115 -1.18 19.08 -10.73
N ILE A 116 -0.31 18.43 -9.96
CA ILE A 116 1.11 18.23 -10.27
C ILE A 116 1.36 16.74 -10.49
N ALA A 117 1.84 16.36 -11.66
CA ALA A 117 2.19 14.99 -12.00
C ALA A 117 3.64 14.68 -11.58
N PHE A 118 3.82 13.61 -10.81
CA PHE A 118 5.12 12.98 -10.55
C PHE A 118 5.29 11.68 -11.35
N ASP A 119 4.21 11.07 -11.84
CA ASP A 119 4.29 9.98 -12.80
C ASP A 119 4.19 10.43 -14.26
N ASN A 120 4.60 9.54 -15.18
CA ASN A 120 4.47 9.74 -16.61
C ASN A 120 3.44 8.81 -17.27
N SER A 121 2.50 8.23 -16.52
CA SER A 121 1.52 7.27 -17.06
C SER A 121 0.63 7.88 -18.15
N ASN A 122 0.36 9.18 -18.05
CA ASN A 122 -0.42 9.97 -19.01
C ASN A 122 0.45 10.80 -19.98
N GLY A 123 1.77 10.63 -19.95
CA GLY A 123 2.69 11.37 -20.83
C GLY A 123 2.92 12.83 -20.46
N TYR A 124 2.52 13.27 -19.26
CA TYR A 124 2.70 14.66 -18.80
C TYR A 124 4.17 15.09 -18.72
N LEU A 125 5.07 14.14 -18.48
CA LEU A 125 6.50 14.38 -18.38
C LEU A 125 7.23 14.20 -19.73
N ASN A 126 6.51 13.86 -20.80
CA ASN A 126 7.10 13.80 -22.14
C ASN A 126 7.50 15.22 -22.61
N GLY A 127 8.69 15.33 -23.21
CA GLY A 127 9.18 16.61 -23.73
C GLY A 127 9.75 17.54 -22.65
N CYS A 128 10.22 16.99 -21.52
CA CYS A 128 10.88 17.76 -20.48
C CYS A 128 12.01 18.65 -21.04
N PRO A 129 12.25 19.85 -20.49
CA PRO A 129 13.32 20.73 -20.92
C PRO A 129 14.68 20.01 -20.87
N ALA A 130 15.45 20.06 -21.96
CA ALA A 130 16.65 19.25 -22.11
C ALA A 130 17.74 19.60 -21.08
N GLY A 131 18.11 18.63 -20.23
CA GLY A 131 19.31 18.72 -19.40
C GLY A 131 19.57 17.42 -18.63
N ASN A 132 20.61 16.67 -19.00
CA ASN A 132 21.31 15.55 -18.32
C ASN A 132 20.56 14.55 -17.39
N GLY A 133 19.23 14.52 -17.36
CA GLY A 133 18.43 13.65 -16.50
C GLY A 133 17.25 13.00 -17.24
N ALA A 134 16.71 11.94 -16.66
CA ALA A 134 15.48 11.31 -17.16
C ALA A 134 14.31 12.29 -17.03
N CYS A 135 13.40 12.34 -18.01
CA CYS A 135 12.19 13.14 -17.90
C CYS A 135 11.27 12.67 -16.76
N THR A 136 11.42 11.43 -16.29
CA THR A 136 10.64 10.87 -15.20
C THR A 136 11.17 11.31 -13.84
N ALA A 137 10.27 11.66 -12.93
CA ALA A 137 10.64 11.78 -11.52
C ALA A 137 11.06 10.41 -10.99
N ARG A 138 12.24 10.33 -10.39
CA ARG A 138 12.83 9.05 -9.94
C ARG A 138 13.65 9.24 -8.67
N ARG A 139 13.63 8.22 -7.81
CA ARG A 139 14.57 8.04 -6.71
C ARG A 139 15.86 7.37 -7.19
N VAL A 140 17.01 7.92 -6.79
CA VAL A 140 18.35 7.31 -6.92
C VAL A 140 19.11 7.48 -5.61
N GLY A 141 19.26 6.38 -4.87
CA GLY A 141 19.74 6.38 -3.49
C GLY A 141 18.83 7.22 -2.61
N ASN A 142 19.38 8.29 -2.05
CA ASN A 142 18.64 9.27 -1.26
C ASN A 142 18.17 10.49 -2.06
N ASN A 143 18.55 10.60 -3.34
CA ASN A 143 18.22 11.77 -4.15
C ASN A 143 16.96 11.52 -4.97
N LEU A 144 16.16 12.56 -5.18
CA LEU A 144 15.16 12.58 -6.25
C LEU A 144 15.70 13.37 -7.43
N GLN A 145 15.45 12.87 -8.63
CA GLN A 145 15.91 13.47 -9.88
C GLN A 145 14.84 13.43 -10.95
N GLY A 146 15.09 14.17 -12.03
CA GLY A 146 14.18 14.27 -13.17
C GLY A 146 13.17 15.40 -12.99
N TRP A 147 11.93 15.17 -13.41
CA TRP A 147 10.95 16.25 -13.56
C TRP A 147 9.57 15.88 -13.02
N ALA A 148 8.88 16.86 -12.47
CA ALA A 148 7.44 16.86 -12.22
C ALA A 148 6.80 18.02 -13.01
N ARG A 149 5.47 18.02 -13.16
CA ARG A 149 4.79 19.04 -13.98
C ARG A 149 3.41 19.43 -13.46
N PHE A 150 3.14 20.73 -13.35
CA PHE A 150 1.77 21.24 -13.22
C PHE A 150 0.98 20.94 -14.49
N THR A 151 -0.08 20.17 -14.40
CA THR A 151 -0.89 19.72 -15.55
C THR A 151 -2.02 20.68 -15.90
N SER A 152 -2.34 21.63 -15.02
CA SER A 152 -3.47 22.55 -15.15
C SER A 152 -3.09 23.95 -15.64
N ILE A 153 -1.80 24.25 -15.78
CA ILE A 153 -1.34 25.46 -16.47
C ILE A 153 -1.61 25.26 -17.97
N ALA A 154 -2.22 26.25 -18.65
CA ALA A 154 -2.76 26.09 -20.01
C ALA A 154 -1.77 25.46 -21.01
N ASP A 155 -0.53 25.94 -21.06
CA ASP A 155 0.51 25.39 -21.94
C ASP A 155 1.07 24.05 -21.44
N ALA A 156 1.04 23.81 -20.13
CA ALA A 156 1.49 22.56 -19.51
C ALA A 156 0.44 21.44 -19.56
N SER A 157 -0.83 21.78 -19.79
CA SER A 157 -1.95 20.83 -19.91
C SER A 157 -1.97 20.04 -21.22
N VAL A 158 -1.18 20.47 -22.21
CA VAL A 158 -1.08 19.78 -23.50
C VAL A 158 -0.06 18.64 -23.41
N ILE A 159 -0.56 17.40 -23.47
CA ILE A 159 0.26 16.17 -23.46
C ILE A 159 1.26 16.20 -24.64
N ASN A 160 2.52 15.85 -24.37
CA ASN A 160 3.65 15.94 -25.31
C ASN A 160 4.06 17.37 -25.72
N ASN A 161 3.61 18.42 -25.02
CA ASN A 161 4.16 19.74 -25.25
C ASN A 161 5.61 19.82 -24.74
N SER A 162 6.54 19.90 -25.69
CA SER A 162 7.99 20.06 -25.50
C SER A 162 8.45 21.53 -25.53
N GLY A 163 7.52 22.50 -25.59
CA GLY A 163 7.81 23.93 -25.70
C GLY A 163 7.66 24.66 -24.37
N GLY A 164 8.69 25.45 -24.02
CA GLY A 164 8.70 26.34 -22.85
C GLY A 164 9.08 25.68 -21.53
N TRP A 165 9.36 26.51 -20.53
CA TRP A 165 9.64 26.07 -19.15
C TRP A 165 8.38 25.94 -18.31
N GLN A 166 7.22 26.26 -18.89
CA GLN A 166 6.00 26.48 -18.15
C GLN A 166 5.48 25.25 -17.41
N GLY A 167 5.28 25.42 -16.11
CA GLY A 167 4.78 24.39 -15.20
C GLY A 167 5.73 23.23 -14.94
N TRP A 168 6.98 23.28 -15.41
CA TRP A 168 7.97 22.23 -15.16
C TRP A 168 8.68 22.45 -13.83
N ILE A 169 8.80 21.37 -13.05
CA ILE A 169 9.56 21.34 -11.79
C ILE A 169 10.73 20.38 -11.97
N LYS A 170 11.96 20.88 -11.92
CA LYS A 170 13.19 20.08 -11.97
C LYS A 170 13.59 19.68 -10.57
N LEU A 171 13.68 18.37 -10.32
CA LEU A 171 13.92 17.80 -8.98
C LEU A 171 15.39 17.85 -8.56
N ASN A 172 16.31 18.00 -9.52
CA ASN A 172 17.74 18.14 -9.26
C ASN A 172 18.47 18.94 -10.35
N GLY A 173 19.57 19.58 -9.97
CA GLY A 173 20.42 20.31 -10.90
C GLY A 173 21.79 20.63 -10.33
N THR A 174 22.53 21.51 -11.01
CA THR A 174 23.84 21.94 -10.53
C THR A 174 23.68 22.78 -9.27
N GLY A 175 24.15 22.28 -8.12
CA GLY A 175 24.12 23.02 -6.85
C GLY A 175 22.82 22.91 -6.06
N TYR A 176 21.83 22.14 -6.51
CA TYR A 176 20.60 21.89 -5.78
C TYR A 176 20.01 20.50 -6.09
N GLY A 177 19.13 20.03 -5.21
CA GLY A 177 18.36 18.82 -5.44
C GLY A 177 17.62 18.36 -4.20
N LEU A 178 16.70 17.45 -4.45
CA LEU A 178 15.90 16.82 -3.41
C LEU A 178 16.64 15.65 -2.77
N ASP A 179 16.81 15.70 -1.45
CA ASP A 179 17.32 14.62 -0.61
C ASP A 179 16.20 14.15 0.30
N ILE A 180 15.76 12.90 0.10
CA ILE A 180 14.63 12.34 0.84
C ILE A 180 14.89 12.24 2.35
N THR A 181 16.15 12.24 2.79
CA THR A 181 16.48 12.23 4.23
C THR A 181 16.16 13.56 4.91
N LYS A 182 16.00 14.62 4.11
CA LYS A 182 15.59 15.96 4.55
C LYS A 182 14.08 16.20 4.43
N MET A 183 13.36 15.29 3.78
CA MET A 183 11.89 15.26 3.75
C MET A 183 11.39 14.63 5.06
N ASP A 184 11.50 15.39 6.16
CA ASP A 184 11.15 14.94 7.52
C ASP A 184 9.82 15.52 8.03
N GLY A 185 9.21 16.43 7.26
CA GLY A 185 7.94 17.07 7.60
C GLY A 185 8.07 18.25 8.56
N THR A 186 9.28 18.62 8.98
CA THR A 186 9.50 19.67 9.98
C THR A 186 9.70 21.05 9.38
N GLY A 187 10.15 21.13 8.13
CA GLY A 187 10.56 22.41 7.53
C GLY A 187 11.94 22.91 7.96
N THR A 188 12.69 22.14 8.77
CA THR A 188 13.97 22.60 9.36
C THR A 188 15.19 22.17 8.56
N ASN A 189 15.05 21.15 7.71
CA ASN A 189 16.10 20.61 6.85
C ASN A 189 15.73 20.89 5.40
N PRO A 190 16.00 22.09 4.87
CA PRO A 190 15.51 22.48 3.57
C PRO A 190 16.06 21.59 2.43
N THR A 191 15.20 21.29 1.48
CA THR A 191 15.55 20.54 0.27
C THR A 191 14.64 20.97 -0.87
N TYR A 192 15.23 21.45 -1.97
CA TYR A 192 14.49 22.24 -2.96
C TYR A 192 14.51 21.64 -4.36
N ALA A 193 13.39 21.82 -5.05
CA ALA A 193 13.26 21.70 -6.49
C ALA A 193 13.15 23.10 -7.12
N TRP A 194 13.36 23.19 -8.42
CA TRP A 194 13.34 24.45 -9.16
C TRP A 194 12.30 24.44 -10.27
N SER A 195 11.46 25.48 -10.33
CA SER A 195 10.49 25.70 -11.39
C SER A 195 10.80 26.99 -12.14
N GLY A 196 11.62 26.88 -13.18
CA GLY A 196 12.03 28.01 -14.02
C GLY A 196 13.09 27.59 -15.04
N GLY A 197 13.40 28.50 -15.96
CA GLY A 197 14.43 28.26 -16.97
C GLY A 197 15.86 28.26 -16.44
N ASP A 198 16.77 27.64 -17.19
CA ASP A 198 18.23 27.67 -16.92
C ASP A 198 18.81 29.11 -16.91
N SER A 199 18.07 30.09 -17.48
CA SER A 199 18.48 31.49 -17.59
C SER A 199 17.66 32.44 -16.72
N ALA A 200 17.53 32.17 -15.41
CA ALA A 200 17.05 33.10 -14.38
C ALA A 200 15.71 33.84 -14.64
N THR A 201 14.92 33.42 -15.63
CA THR A 201 13.52 33.83 -15.74
C THR A 201 12.76 32.92 -14.79
N GLU A 202 12.68 33.35 -13.54
CA GLU A 202 11.81 32.79 -12.52
C GLU A 202 10.39 32.67 -13.10
N GLU A 203 9.90 31.44 -13.26
CA GLU A 203 8.48 31.24 -13.57
C GLU A 203 7.72 31.10 -12.26
N LEU A 204 8.04 30.06 -11.49
CA LEU A 204 7.46 29.81 -10.18
C LEU A 204 8.53 29.77 -9.07
N GLY A 205 9.81 29.55 -9.39
CA GLY A 205 10.92 29.67 -8.43
C GLY A 205 11.21 28.38 -7.65
N TRP A 206 11.79 28.53 -6.46
CA TRP A 206 12.16 27.43 -5.58
C TRP A 206 10.95 26.83 -4.87
N ILE A 207 10.93 25.50 -4.77
CA ILE A 207 9.88 24.74 -4.10
C ILE A 207 10.54 23.86 -3.03
N ASP A 208 10.20 24.10 -1.77
CA ASP A 208 10.71 23.36 -0.61
C ASP A 208 9.88 22.11 -0.33
N PHE A 209 10.57 20.99 -0.17
CA PHE A 209 10.02 19.67 0.13
C PHE A 209 10.20 19.26 1.60
N SER A 210 10.86 20.07 2.42
CA SER A 210 11.20 19.72 3.81
C SER A 210 10.00 19.63 4.77
N LYS A 211 8.83 20.16 4.38
CA LYS A 211 7.55 19.98 5.07
C LYS A 211 6.73 18.80 4.56
N ALA A 212 7.21 18.11 3.52
CA ALA A 212 6.73 16.78 3.17
C ALA A 212 7.61 15.72 3.83
N ARG A 213 7.06 14.52 3.99
CA ARG A 213 7.78 13.39 4.57
C ARG A 213 7.43 12.07 3.92
N ILE A 214 8.38 11.14 3.94
CA ILE A 214 8.14 9.75 3.57
C ILE A 214 7.62 8.99 4.80
N VAL A 215 6.38 8.52 4.70
CA VAL A 215 5.71 7.70 5.69
C VAL A 215 6.08 6.24 5.44
N THR A 216 6.67 5.60 6.45
CA THR A 216 7.08 4.21 6.39
C THR A 216 6.27 3.38 7.37
N LEU A 217 5.99 2.14 7.00
CA LEU A 217 5.28 1.18 7.83
C LEU A 217 5.85 -0.21 7.60
N SER A 218 6.11 -0.95 8.67
CA SER A 218 6.55 -2.34 8.62
C SER A 218 5.77 -3.18 9.62
N ILE A 219 5.40 -4.38 9.20
CA ILE A 219 4.54 -5.28 9.95
C ILE A 219 5.19 -6.65 10.08
N ASN A 220 5.02 -7.27 11.25
CA ASN A 220 5.27 -8.67 11.50
C ASN A 220 3.96 -9.39 11.82
N LEU A 221 3.81 -10.64 11.38
CA LEU A 221 2.72 -11.53 11.76
C LEU A 221 3.30 -12.86 12.27
N ALA A 222 2.85 -13.28 13.45
CA ALA A 222 3.20 -14.56 14.05
C ALA A 222 1.93 -15.37 14.37
N ALA A 223 2.06 -16.70 14.40
CA ALA A 223 1.00 -17.62 14.79
C ALA A 223 1.49 -18.49 15.96
N ALA A 224 0.64 -18.71 16.95
CA ALA A 224 0.93 -19.58 18.09
C ALA A 224 -0.34 -20.30 18.58
N PRO A 225 -0.37 -21.65 18.59
CA PRO A 225 0.56 -22.55 17.88
C PRO A 225 0.47 -22.36 16.35
N ASN A 226 1.59 -22.56 15.64
CA ASN A 226 1.64 -22.50 14.17
C ASN A 226 1.57 -23.88 13.49
N SER A 227 1.45 -24.96 14.27
CA SER A 227 1.27 -26.29 13.71
C SER A 227 0.56 -27.24 14.67
N CYS A 228 -0.05 -28.27 14.12
CA CYS A 228 -0.56 -29.43 14.83
C CYS A 228 -0.41 -30.69 13.97
N VAL A 229 0.03 -31.79 14.59
CA VAL A 229 0.09 -33.13 13.98
C VAL A 229 -0.60 -34.11 14.93
N GLY A 230 -1.53 -34.91 14.42
CA GLY A 230 -2.23 -35.97 15.17
C GLY A 230 -3.75 -35.96 15.04
N ASP A 231 -4.39 -36.96 15.64
CA ASP A 231 -5.82 -37.25 15.50
C ASP A 231 -6.73 -36.16 16.09
N THR A 232 -6.25 -35.45 17.11
CA THR A 232 -7.02 -34.43 17.82
C THR A 232 -6.78 -33.02 17.29
N CYS A 233 -6.17 -32.89 16.11
CA CYS A 233 -5.81 -31.57 15.60
C CYS A 233 -7.00 -30.72 15.15
N LEU A 234 -8.16 -31.31 14.87
CA LEU A 234 -9.34 -30.55 14.48
C LEU A 234 -10.43 -30.58 15.58
N PRO A 235 -11.08 -29.44 15.86
CA PRO A 235 -10.80 -28.11 15.33
C PRO A 235 -9.47 -27.54 15.86
N PHE A 236 -8.67 -26.92 14.98
CA PHE A 236 -7.39 -26.32 15.36
C PHE A 236 -7.57 -24.83 15.63
N SER A 237 -7.13 -24.33 16.78
CA SER A 237 -7.10 -22.89 17.06
C SER A 237 -5.67 -22.36 17.12
N SER A 238 -5.41 -21.28 16.40
CA SER A 238 -4.14 -20.54 16.42
C SER A 238 -4.39 -19.08 16.78
N THR A 239 -3.59 -18.54 17.68
CA THR A 239 -3.58 -17.10 17.95
C THR A 239 -2.62 -16.42 17.00
N LEU A 240 -3.16 -15.57 16.13
CA LEU A 240 -2.39 -14.64 15.32
C LEU A 240 -2.02 -13.42 16.14
N THR A 241 -0.77 -12.98 16.02
CA THR A 241 -0.27 -11.73 16.62
C THR A 241 0.36 -10.89 15.51
N ALA A 242 -0.30 -9.79 15.16
CA ALA A 242 0.23 -8.78 14.25
C ALA A 242 0.87 -7.65 15.05
N SER A 243 2.04 -7.16 14.62
CA SER A 243 2.73 -6.06 15.29
C SER A 243 3.41 -5.12 14.30
N LYS A 244 3.33 -3.82 14.57
CA LYS A 244 4.14 -2.82 13.87
C LYS A 244 5.59 -2.98 14.32
N SER A 245 6.47 -3.35 13.40
CA SER A 245 7.87 -3.65 13.68
C SER A 245 8.80 -2.44 13.53
N ALA A 246 8.45 -1.51 12.64
CA ALA A 246 9.14 -0.25 12.40
C ALA A 246 8.23 0.73 11.64
N GLY A 247 8.70 1.96 11.48
CA GLY A 247 8.12 2.94 10.55
C GLY A 247 7.69 4.25 11.21
N SER A 248 7.65 5.30 10.39
CA SER A 248 7.31 6.69 10.76
C SER A 248 5.82 6.99 10.80
N ALA A 249 4.95 6.08 10.35
CA ALA A 249 3.49 6.29 10.36
C ALA A 249 2.95 6.58 11.77
N THR A 250 1.96 7.46 11.86
CA THR A 250 1.36 7.99 13.10
C THR A 250 -0.16 7.77 13.14
N GLY A 251 -0.77 8.00 14.29
CA GLY A 251 -2.21 7.80 14.49
C GLY A 251 -2.60 6.35 14.78
N ASP A 252 -3.90 6.08 14.81
CA ASP A 252 -4.43 4.75 15.10
C ASP A 252 -4.10 3.76 13.98
N ILE A 253 -3.95 2.49 14.38
CA ILE A 253 -3.65 1.37 13.50
C ILE A 253 -4.91 0.54 13.32
N THR A 254 -5.27 0.26 12.08
CA THR A 254 -6.33 -0.70 11.74
C THR A 254 -5.70 -2.02 11.32
N TYR A 255 -6.03 -3.11 12.03
CA TYR A 255 -5.64 -4.48 11.69
C TYR A 255 -6.86 -5.23 11.16
N LYS A 256 -6.72 -5.91 10.02
CA LYS A 256 -7.72 -6.84 9.47
C LYS A 256 -7.09 -8.21 9.27
N PHE A 257 -7.55 -9.20 10.03
CA PHE A 257 -7.12 -10.59 9.97
C PHE A 257 -8.03 -11.36 9.02
N ASP A 258 -7.42 -12.11 8.12
CA ASP A 258 -8.04 -13.04 7.18
C ASP A 258 -7.36 -14.39 7.41
N CYS A 259 -8.01 -15.25 8.19
CA CYS A 259 -7.43 -16.44 8.78
C CYS A 259 -7.08 -17.51 7.72
N GLU A 260 -7.81 -17.52 6.60
CA GLU A 260 -7.68 -18.50 5.53
C GLU A 260 -7.13 -17.90 4.22
N ASN A 261 -6.93 -16.57 4.21
CA ASN A 261 -6.60 -15.78 3.03
C ASN A 261 -7.58 -15.99 1.87
N ASP A 262 -8.88 -16.03 2.20
CA ASP A 262 -9.96 -16.22 1.23
C ASP A 262 -10.55 -14.89 0.71
N GLY A 263 -10.11 -13.76 1.27
CA GLY A 263 -10.59 -12.42 0.96
C GLY A 263 -11.65 -11.90 1.93
N THR A 264 -12.08 -12.71 2.89
CA THR A 264 -12.98 -12.33 3.99
C THR A 264 -12.18 -12.03 5.24
N TYR A 265 -12.52 -10.94 5.94
CA TYR A 265 -11.85 -10.60 7.19
C TYR A 265 -12.62 -11.16 8.39
N ASP A 266 -11.97 -12.02 9.17
CA ASP A 266 -12.50 -12.65 10.39
C ASP A 266 -12.39 -11.74 11.62
N GLY A 267 -11.43 -10.81 11.61
CA GLY A 267 -11.23 -9.85 12.69
C GLY A 267 -10.78 -8.50 12.18
N GLN A 268 -11.45 -7.43 12.61
CA GLN A 268 -11.05 -6.05 12.31
C GLN A 268 -11.00 -5.21 13.57
N TYR A 269 -9.89 -4.52 13.79
CA TYR A 269 -9.63 -3.76 15.00
C TYR A 269 -8.94 -2.43 14.67
N THR A 270 -9.43 -1.32 15.22
CA THR A 270 -8.76 -0.01 15.17
C THR A 270 -8.28 0.36 16.57
N THR A 271 -6.98 0.59 16.72
CA THR A 271 -6.34 0.77 18.02
C THR A 271 -5.05 1.58 17.94
N ALA A 272 -4.71 2.31 18.99
CA ALA A 272 -3.40 2.93 19.16
C ALA A 272 -2.28 1.91 19.48
N ASN A 273 -2.64 0.65 19.79
CA ASN A 273 -1.66 -0.38 20.13
C ASN A 273 -0.85 -0.82 18.91
N VAL A 274 0.48 -0.88 19.10
CA VAL A 274 1.44 -1.38 18.09
C VAL A 274 1.38 -2.89 17.88
N SER A 275 0.51 -3.60 18.58
CA SER A 275 0.28 -5.03 18.42
C SER A 275 -1.19 -5.35 18.65
N GLN A 276 -1.72 -6.32 17.89
CA GLN A 276 -3.07 -6.82 18.00
C GLN A 276 -3.10 -8.33 17.78
N THR A 277 -3.98 -9.03 18.50
CA THR A 277 -4.19 -10.47 18.35
C THR A 277 -5.58 -10.81 17.83
N HIS A 278 -5.68 -11.97 17.19
CA HIS A 278 -6.93 -12.57 16.74
C HIS A 278 -6.82 -14.11 16.80
N ILE A 279 -7.89 -14.80 17.16
CA ILE A 279 -7.90 -16.28 17.22
C ILE A 279 -8.56 -16.81 15.96
N CYS A 280 -7.81 -17.59 15.18
CA CYS A 280 -8.30 -18.30 14.01
C CYS A 280 -8.65 -19.73 14.36
N SER A 281 -9.74 -20.25 13.78
CA SER A 281 -10.17 -21.64 13.96
C SER A 281 -10.26 -22.35 12.62
N TYR A 282 -9.56 -23.47 12.49
CA TYR A 282 -9.47 -24.23 11.25
C TYR A 282 -10.15 -25.58 11.40
N LEU A 283 -10.91 -25.96 10.37
CA LEU A 283 -11.73 -27.17 10.36
C LEU A 283 -11.26 -28.22 9.35
N THR A 284 -10.15 -27.99 8.67
CA THR A 284 -9.66 -28.89 7.62
C THR A 284 -8.16 -29.06 7.71
N ASN A 285 -7.70 -30.26 7.31
CA ASN A 285 -6.29 -30.61 7.18
C ASN A 285 -5.55 -29.71 6.16
N GLY A 286 -4.22 -29.67 6.25
CA GLY A 286 -3.32 -29.03 5.31
C GLY A 286 -2.72 -27.71 5.78
N THR A 287 -1.87 -27.14 4.93
CA THR A 287 -1.25 -25.83 5.17
C THR A 287 -2.26 -24.70 4.96
N LYS A 288 -2.49 -23.91 6.01
CA LYS A 288 -3.30 -22.69 5.99
C LYS A 288 -2.39 -21.49 5.87
N THR A 289 -2.77 -20.49 5.08
CA THR A 289 -2.04 -19.23 4.99
C THR A 289 -2.94 -18.14 5.54
N ALA A 290 -2.61 -17.62 6.71
CA ALA A 290 -3.29 -16.46 7.24
C ALA A 290 -2.66 -15.18 6.69
N LYS A 291 -3.48 -14.16 6.45
CA LYS A 291 -3.08 -12.81 6.05
C LYS A 291 -3.53 -11.82 7.12
N VAL A 292 -2.71 -10.80 7.36
CA VAL A 292 -3.16 -9.58 8.03
C VAL A 292 -2.90 -8.37 7.14
N GLU A 293 -3.87 -7.47 7.06
CA GLU A 293 -3.73 -6.13 6.49
C GLU A 293 -3.65 -5.12 7.65
N MET A 294 -2.58 -4.32 7.67
CA MET A 294 -2.40 -3.22 8.62
C MET A 294 -2.42 -1.90 7.88
N THR A 295 -3.29 -1.00 8.32
CA THR A 295 -3.40 0.37 7.84
C THR A 295 -3.01 1.34 8.94
N GLN A 296 -2.08 2.26 8.67
CA GLN A 296 -1.75 3.39 9.55
C GLN A 296 -1.38 4.60 8.71
N GLU A 297 -1.96 5.78 9.01
CA GLU A 297 -1.74 7.02 8.24
C GLU A 297 -1.97 6.82 6.73
N GLY A 298 -2.97 6.01 6.35
CA GLY A 298 -3.27 5.66 4.95
C GLY A 298 -2.33 4.63 4.29
N ILE A 299 -1.19 4.32 4.91
CA ILE A 299 -0.29 3.29 4.43
C ILE A 299 -0.87 1.92 4.74
N ILE A 300 -0.96 1.06 3.73
CA ILE A 300 -1.34 -0.33 3.90
C ILE A 300 -0.11 -1.23 3.74
N LYS A 301 0.08 -2.13 4.70
CA LYS A 301 1.05 -3.24 4.59
C LYS A 301 0.36 -4.55 4.93
N THR A 302 0.79 -5.62 4.26
CA THR A 302 0.28 -6.96 4.48
C THR A 302 1.40 -7.88 4.98
N ALA A 303 1.04 -8.82 5.84
CA ALA A 303 1.91 -9.90 6.28
C ALA A 303 1.17 -11.23 6.22
N PHE A 304 1.94 -12.31 6.05
CA PHE A 304 1.44 -13.66 5.92
C PHE A 304 2.14 -14.59 6.90
N VAL A 305 1.42 -15.62 7.36
CA VAL A 305 2.00 -16.71 8.13
C VAL A 305 1.36 -18.03 7.72
N SER A 306 2.19 -19.08 7.60
CA SER A 306 1.71 -20.43 7.32
C SER A 306 1.48 -21.19 8.61
N ILE A 307 0.36 -21.89 8.67
CA ILE A 307 -0.06 -22.74 9.78
C ILE A 307 -0.23 -24.16 9.24
N PHE A 308 0.43 -25.13 9.85
CA PHE A 308 0.46 -26.50 9.35
C PHE A 308 -0.41 -27.43 10.19
N ILE A 309 -1.50 -27.93 9.62
CA ILE A 309 -2.37 -28.91 10.28
C ILE A 309 -2.17 -30.23 9.54
N GLN A 310 -1.86 -31.30 10.26
CA GLN A 310 -1.86 -32.67 9.76
C GLN A 310 -2.73 -33.55 10.65
N LEU A 311 -3.82 -34.04 10.07
CA LEU A 311 -4.56 -35.15 10.66
C LEU A 311 -3.81 -36.43 10.38
N THR A 312 -3.64 -37.24 11.41
CA THR A 312 -3.32 -38.65 11.27
C THR A 312 -4.58 -39.40 10.79
N VAL A 313 -4.41 -40.37 9.89
CA VAL A 313 -5.51 -41.10 9.27
C VAL A 313 -5.16 -42.57 9.25
N CYS A 314 -5.79 -43.32 10.17
CA CYS A 314 -5.60 -44.76 10.20
C CYS A 314 -6.07 -45.43 8.91
N GLY A 315 -5.23 -46.29 8.36
CA GLY A 315 -5.48 -47.07 7.15
C GLY A 315 -5.06 -46.38 5.87
N ASP A 316 -4.20 -45.36 5.93
CA ASP A 316 -3.65 -44.66 4.77
C ASP A 316 -2.30 -45.24 4.29
N SER A 317 -1.86 -46.33 4.92
CA SER A 317 -0.58 -47.01 4.70
C SER A 317 0.66 -46.19 5.09
N ILE A 318 0.50 -45.15 5.91
CA ILE A 318 1.58 -44.28 6.37
C ILE A 318 1.56 -44.20 7.91
N VAL A 319 2.45 -44.93 8.57
CA VAL A 319 2.61 -44.83 10.03
C VAL A 319 3.13 -43.44 10.41
N SER A 320 2.26 -42.60 10.97
CA SER A 320 2.59 -41.29 11.52
C SER A 320 2.99 -41.35 13.00
N ASP A 321 3.44 -40.23 13.58
CA ASP A 321 3.92 -40.18 14.98
C ASP A 321 2.85 -40.59 16.03
N ALA A 322 1.55 -40.55 15.66
CA ALA A 322 0.45 -40.94 16.53
C ALA A 322 0.01 -42.41 16.35
N GLU A 323 0.49 -43.09 15.31
CA GLU A 323 0.13 -44.48 14.98
C GLU A 323 1.25 -45.44 15.41
N THR A 324 0.88 -46.65 15.84
CA THR A 324 1.86 -47.70 16.14
C THR A 324 1.97 -48.75 15.03
N CYS A 325 0.98 -48.78 14.14
CA CYS A 325 0.90 -49.56 12.91
C CYS A 325 -0.02 -48.84 11.92
N ASP A 326 0.05 -49.23 10.64
CA ASP A 326 -0.95 -48.93 9.61
C ASP A 326 -0.77 -49.99 8.51
N ASP A 327 -1.78 -50.80 8.28
CA ASP A 327 -1.78 -51.88 7.27
C ASP A 327 -2.65 -51.55 6.04
N GLY A 328 -3.03 -50.28 5.87
CA GLY A 328 -3.83 -49.80 4.76
C GLY A 328 -5.34 -50.04 4.91
N GLY A 329 -5.80 -50.37 6.12
CA GLY A 329 -7.20 -50.57 6.46
C GLY A 329 -7.55 -50.12 7.88
N THR A 330 -8.80 -50.38 8.26
CA THR A 330 -9.30 -50.14 9.63
C THR A 330 -10.06 -51.38 10.12
N VAL A 331 -9.66 -52.58 9.68
CA VAL A 331 -10.38 -53.83 9.93
C VAL A 331 -9.75 -54.53 11.11
N ASP A 332 -10.39 -54.52 12.27
CA ASP A 332 -9.86 -55.25 13.42
C ASP A 332 -9.62 -56.76 13.08
N GLY A 333 -8.47 -57.30 13.49
CA GLY A 333 -8.05 -58.69 13.38
C GLY A 333 -7.02 -58.99 12.28
N ASP A 334 -6.50 -58.00 11.57
CA ASP A 334 -5.50 -58.14 10.51
C ASP A 334 -4.08 -57.70 10.91
N GLY A 335 -3.90 -57.25 12.15
CA GLY A 335 -2.61 -56.85 12.72
C GLY A 335 -2.54 -55.38 13.11
N CYS A 336 -3.44 -54.53 12.63
CA CYS A 336 -3.59 -53.14 13.06
C CYS A 336 -5.06 -52.81 13.34
N ASP A 337 -5.39 -52.41 14.57
CA ASP A 337 -6.79 -52.11 14.89
C ASP A 337 -7.29 -50.83 14.19
N SER A 338 -8.60 -50.62 14.21
CA SER A 338 -9.24 -49.42 13.67
C SER A 338 -8.83 -48.08 14.32
N SER A 339 -8.02 -48.12 15.38
CA SER A 339 -7.38 -46.97 16.04
C SER A 339 -5.86 -46.92 15.81
N CYS A 340 -5.37 -47.69 14.85
CA CYS A 340 -3.96 -47.85 14.47
C CYS A 340 -3.04 -48.21 15.65
N GLN A 341 -3.56 -49.02 16.56
CA GLN A 341 -2.80 -49.68 17.59
C GLN A 341 -2.46 -51.10 17.17
N ILE A 342 -1.22 -51.54 17.42
CA ILE A 342 -0.83 -52.93 17.17
C ILE A 342 -1.77 -53.82 17.98
N GLU A 343 -2.44 -54.71 17.28
CA GLU A 343 -3.34 -55.65 17.90
C GLU A 343 -2.53 -56.58 18.80
N VAL A 344 -2.88 -56.61 20.10
CA VAL A 344 -2.34 -57.64 20.96
C VAL A 344 -2.91 -58.94 20.44
N ALA A 345 -2.05 -59.78 19.86
CA ALA A 345 -2.42 -61.13 19.44
C ALA A 345 -3.06 -61.82 20.64
N GLY A 346 -4.40 -61.83 20.67
CA GLY A 346 -5.14 -62.60 21.64
C GLY A 346 -4.61 -64.02 21.51
N GLU A 347 -4.10 -64.57 22.60
CA GLU A 347 -3.52 -65.91 22.63
C GLU A 347 -4.59 -66.89 22.19
N GLY A 348 -4.67 -67.09 20.87
CA GLY A 348 -5.62 -67.93 20.20
C GLY A 348 -5.25 -69.35 20.50
N ASN A 349 -5.73 -69.84 21.63
CA ASN A 349 -5.96 -71.24 21.98
C ASN A 349 -5.02 -72.20 21.22
N TRP A 350 -3.74 -72.22 21.59
CA TRP A 350 -2.82 -73.26 21.16
C TRP A 350 -3.36 -74.59 21.69
N VAL A 351 -4.02 -75.37 20.83
CA VAL A 351 -4.29 -76.77 21.11
C VAL A 351 -2.96 -77.50 20.92
N GLU A 352 -2.31 -77.82 22.03
CA GLU A 352 -1.20 -78.75 22.06
C GLU A 352 -1.70 -80.11 21.53
N VAL A 353 -1.43 -80.38 20.25
CA VAL A 353 -1.53 -81.74 19.70
C VAL A 353 -0.28 -82.49 20.16
N ASN A 354 -0.43 -83.17 21.30
CA ASN A 354 0.57 -84.09 21.83
C ASN A 354 0.84 -85.18 20.77
N PRO A 355 2.10 -85.44 20.37
CA PRO A 355 2.43 -86.40 19.32
C PRO A 355 2.07 -87.85 19.63
#